data_AF-A0A1X7TNR1-F1
#
_entry.id   AF-A0A1X7TNR1-F1
#
_cell.length_a   1.000
_cell.length_b   1.000
_cell.length_c   1.000
_cell.angle_alpha   90.00
_cell.angle_beta   90.00
_cell.angle_gamma   90.00
#
_symmetry.space_group_name_H-M   'P 1'
#
loop_
_entity.id
_entity.type
_entity.pdbx_description
1 polymer ?
#
loop_
_entity_poly.entity_id
_entity_poly.type
_entity_poly.pdbx_seq_one_letter_code
_entity_poly.pdbx_strand_id
1 'polypeptide(L)'
;MSTVAPPGVSPSLSQQSTTLPRDTDGASSRSPFSLSSHSVPIIRCIPKASRSLATLKLSILLHQVVSTNSLQSWERLLSFAPRCLLSPRRGGKRWSLATQINQQLDSDDGPPEGYGHRPRGSPSSSVDQLRLAVSARLEEGDFRGAIRIASSETSLASPSAKTLQALRSKHPPRLQDFSPPPCPDDGVSIPVSIAEVVNAICYFPTGSAGGLRPQHPKDMLSSSCPDISRLSPFVSSLAAFLSLVLEGKVPPPVCPWFFGARLIALNKQGGGVRPIAVGGCFCRLVAKIACRSVEAHASDILFSHQLGFGIKGGIEAAVHGGRFFLNSLKSGCAMVKLDFSKAFNSVRRDRMLSAVRDMCPSIFPLVHSSYSESSHLFWSDEILCSAEGVQQGSLCDDISSIHSAADVGLHLNLSSPLGSDDSILAAVEEKTLALKRMGDCLCHFTLHDAIILLRHSFAIPHLTYLLRSSPTFLSPSVGEYDSVLCSLLNDLLNVSIDIEAPLWSQASLPIRSGGLGIRSAVQLAPSSNLSLAAASHDLISNILPDVSLPSSLPFIDEAQTL
;
A
#
# COMPACT_ATOMS: atom_id res chain seq x y z
N MET A 1 45.96 18.93 61.89
CA MET A 1 47.29 19.55 61.70
C MET A 1 47.55 19.66 60.20
N SER A 2 47.66 20.90 59.75
CA SER A 2 48.33 21.42 58.55
C SER A 2 47.97 20.91 57.15
N THR A 3 47.33 21.81 56.43
CA THR A 3 47.28 21.99 54.97
C THR A 3 48.64 22.42 54.39
N VAL A 4 48.90 22.14 53.09
CA VAL A 4 49.25 23.12 51.99
C VAL A 4 49.88 22.41 50.75
N ALA A 5 49.13 22.50 49.64
CA ALA A 5 49.39 22.68 48.19
C ALA A 5 50.37 21.83 47.28
N PRO A 6 50.01 21.61 45.98
CA PRO A 6 50.74 20.89 44.90
C PRO A 6 51.50 21.88 43.95
N PRO A 7 52.18 21.56 42.78
CA PRO A 7 51.68 20.83 41.57
C PRO A 7 52.74 20.06 40.70
N GLY A 8 52.30 19.37 39.63
CA GLY A 8 53.23 18.90 38.57
C GLY A 8 52.71 17.88 37.54
N VAL A 9 52.05 18.39 36.49
CA VAL A 9 52.05 17.99 35.06
C VAL A 9 52.30 16.52 34.65
N SER A 10 51.30 15.93 33.97
CA SER A 10 51.36 14.65 33.24
C SER A 10 51.91 14.81 31.81
N PRO A 11 52.72 13.86 31.28
CA PRO A 11 52.89 13.68 29.85
C PRO A 11 52.19 12.41 29.31
N SER A 12 51.78 12.55 28.06
CA SER A 12 51.13 11.62 27.14
C SER A 12 51.81 10.26 26.95
N LEU A 13 51.01 9.18 26.86
CA LEU A 13 51.39 7.94 26.20
C LEU A 13 50.23 7.37 25.36
N SER A 14 50.59 7.04 24.13
CA SER A 14 49.82 6.50 23.01
C SER A 14 49.00 5.25 23.33
N GLN A 15 47.71 5.25 22.96
CA GLN A 15 46.88 4.05 22.95
C GLN A 15 47.16 3.21 21.69
N GLN A 16 47.71 2.02 21.89
CA GLN A 16 47.71 0.94 20.89
C GLN A 16 46.30 0.34 20.80
N SER A 17 45.75 0.36 19.59
CA SER A 17 44.50 -0.29 19.23
C SER A 17 44.64 -1.80 19.25
N THR A 18 44.10 -2.46 20.28
CA THR A 18 43.87 -3.91 20.29
C THR A 18 42.70 -4.25 19.38
N THR A 19 43.04 -4.76 18.19
CA THR A 19 42.10 -5.39 17.25
C THR A 19 41.60 -6.72 17.81
N LEU A 20 40.29 -6.82 18.04
CA LEU A 20 39.61 -8.09 18.30
C LEU A 20 39.58 -8.95 17.02
N PRO A 21 39.71 -10.29 17.12
CA PRO A 21 39.92 -11.14 15.96
C PRO A 21 38.67 -11.24 15.09
N ARG A 22 38.90 -11.27 13.77
CA ARG A 22 37.90 -11.67 12.77
C ARG A 22 37.64 -13.16 12.95
N ASP A 23 36.40 -13.52 13.25
CA ASP A 23 35.91 -14.89 13.09
C ASP A 23 35.93 -15.24 11.59
N THR A 24 37.02 -15.85 11.15
CA THR A 24 37.11 -16.64 9.93
C THR A 24 36.92 -18.10 10.34
N ASP A 25 35.72 -18.63 10.12
CA ASP A 25 35.43 -19.99 9.65
C ASP A 25 34.03 -20.45 10.09
N GLY A 26 33.08 -20.19 9.20
CA GLY A 26 31.81 -20.88 9.11
C GLY A 26 31.43 -20.83 7.64
N ALA A 27 31.75 -21.90 6.90
CA ALA A 27 31.41 -22.04 5.49
C ALA A 27 29.89 -21.82 5.31
N SER A 28 29.48 -20.62 4.91
CA SER A 28 28.10 -20.39 4.50
C SER A 28 27.91 -21.14 3.19
N SER A 29 27.07 -22.18 3.21
CA SER A 29 26.60 -22.78 1.98
C SER A 29 25.97 -21.66 1.15
N ARG A 30 26.63 -21.24 0.06
CA ARG A 30 26.00 -20.33 -0.90
C ARG A 30 24.69 -20.98 -1.31
N SER A 31 23.57 -20.29 -1.12
CA SER A 31 22.28 -20.80 -1.56
C SER A 31 22.38 -21.15 -3.04
N PRO A 32 21.84 -22.30 -3.49
CA PRO A 32 21.95 -22.73 -4.89
C PRO A 32 21.22 -21.80 -5.87
N PHE A 33 20.48 -20.81 -5.33
CA PHE A 33 19.77 -19.79 -6.07
C PHE A 33 20.10 -18.41 -5.52
N SER A 34 20.46 -17.47 -6.40
CA SER A 34 20.68 -16.07 -6.06
C SER A 34 20.30 -15.18 -7.23
N LEU A 35 19.63 -14.06 -6.97
CA LEU A 35 19.42 -13.03 -7.98
C LEU A 35 20.45 -11.91 -7.79
N SER A 36 21.01 -11.40 -8.89
CA SER A 36 21.92 -10.27 -8.81
C SER A 36 21.18 -9.04 -8.23
N SER A 37 21.71 -8.45 -7.17
CA SER A 37 21.07 -7.36 -6.40
C SER A 37 21.17 -5.99 -7.09
N HIS A 38 21.55 -5.94 -8.36
CA HIS A 38 21.75 -4.67 -9.07
C HIS A 38 20.42 -3.89 -9.13
N SER A 39 20.32 -2.83 -8.32
CA SER A 39 19.21 -1.87 -8.40
C SER A 39 19.30 -1.09 -9.70
N VAL A 40 18.75 -1.67 -10.77
CA VAL A 40 18.69 -1.05 -12.09
C VAL A 40 17.36 -0.30 -12.28
N PRO A 41 17.38 0.87 -12.93
CA PRO A 41 16.15 1.60 -13.22
C PRO A 41 15.35 0.87 -14.30
N ILE A 42 14.11 0.49 -13.99
CA ILE A 42 13.20 -0.19 -14.93
C ILE A 42 12.20 0.83 -15.49
N ILE A 43 11.88 0.75 -16.79
CA ILE A 43 10.90 1.63 -17.43
C ILE A 43 9.53 1.51 -16.74
N ARG A 44 8.76 2.61 -16.76
CA ARG A 44 7.46 2.67 -16.08
C ARG A 44 6.35 1.97 -16.85
N CYS A 45 6.35 2.15 -18.18
CA CYS A 45 5.38 1.56 -19.10
C CYS A 45 6.12 0.96 -20.31
N ILE A 46 5.56 -0.10 -20.88
CA ILE A 46 6.08 -0.73 -22.11
C ILE A 46 5.59 0.08 -23.31
N PRO A 47 6.49 0.60 -24.16
CA PRO A 47 6.12 1.31 -25.39
C PRO A 47 5.16 0.48 -26.25
N LYS A 48 4.18 1.12 -26.88
CA LYS A 48 3.16 0.41 -27.70
C LYS A 48 3.79 -0.56 -28.71
N ALA A 49 4.85 -0.12 -29.39
CA ALA A 49 5.58 -0.91 -30.39
C ALA A 49 6.41 -2.07 -29.82
N SER A 50 6.58 -2.15 -28.49
CA SER A 50 7.33 -3.21 -27.78
C SER A 50 6.43 -4.21 -27.07
N ARG A 51 5.12 -3.92 -26.95
CA ARG A 51 4.18 -4.73 -26.16
C ARG A 51 4.06 -6.17 -26.65
N SER A 52 3.90 -6.40 -27.95
CA SER A 52 3.76 -7.74 -28.52
C SER A 52 4.97 -8.64 -28.24
N LEU A 53 6.17 -8.08 -28.41
CA LEU A 53 7.43 -8.79 -28.21
C LEU A 53 7.66 -9.07 -26.72
N ALA A 54 7.35 -8.10 -25.86
CA ALA A 54 7.39 -8.29 -24.41
C ALA A 54 6.39 -9.36 -23.93
N THR A 55 5.17 -9.37 -24.47
CA THR A 55 4.15 -10.39 -24.20
C THR A 55 4.65 -11.78 -24.60
N LEU A 56 5.22 -11.94 -25.81
CA LEU A 56 5.76 -13.21 -26.27
C LEU A 56 6.90 -13.71 -25.38
N LYS A 57 7.90 -12.86 -25.11
CA LYS A 57 9.06 -13.21 -24.29
C LYS A 57 8.64 -13.65 -22.88
N LEU A 58 7.75 -12.89 -22.23
CA LEU A 58 7.30 -13.24 -20.90
C LEU A 58 6.46 -14.53 -20.88
N SER A 59 5.63 -14.77 -21.91
CA SER A 59 4.87 -16.02 -22.03
C SER A 59 5.78 -17.24 -22.09
N ILE A 60 6.88 -17.16 -22.86
CA ILE A 60 7.87 -18.23 -22.97
C ILE A 60 8.52 -18.52 -21.60
N LEU A 61 8.92 -17.47 -20.87
CA LEU A 61 9.53 -17.63 -19.54
C LEU A 61 8.55 -18.24 -18.52
N LEU A 62 7.29 -17.81 -18.53
CA LEU A 62 6.24 -18.38 -17.68
C LEU A 62 6.02 -19.87 -17.98
N HIS A 63 5.89 -20.22 -19.27
CA HIS A 63 5.73 -21.60 -19.70
C HIS A 63 6.93 -22.48 -19.31
N GLN A 64 8.17 -21.98 -19.44
CA GLN A 64 9.38 -22.71 -19.03
C GLN A 64 9.40 -23.02 -17.54
N VAL A 65 8.92 -22.10 -16.69
CA VAL A 65 8.79 -22.36 -15.26
C VAL A 65 7.73 -23.44 -15.01
N VAL A 66 6.57 -23.35 -15.66
CA VAL A 66 5.51 -24.35 -15.51
C VAL A 66 5.95 -25.74 -15.97
N SER A 67 6.70 -25.84 -17.07
CA SER A 67 7.10 -27.13 -17.63
C SER A 67 8.29 -27.78 -16.94
N THR A 68 9.26 -27.00 -16.46
CA THR A 68 10.52 -27.53 -15.88
C THR A 68 10.60 -27.40 -14.36
N ASN A 69 9.94 -26.40 -13.80
CA ASN A 69 10.07 -25.97 -12.40
C ASN A 69 11.52 -25.93 -11.86
N SER A 70 12.48 -25.64 -12.74
CA SER A 70 13.91 -25.68 -12.45
C SER A 70 14.40 -24.35 -11.88
N LEU A 71 15.46 -24.36 -11.05
CA LEU A 71 16.08 -23.14 -10.52
C LEU A 71 16.45 -22.15 -11.64
N GLN A 72 16.98 -22.64 -12.76
CA GLN A 72 17.35 -21.80 -13.91
C GLN A 72 16.13 -21.12 -14.55
N SER A 73 14.99 -21.82 -14.69
CA SER A 73 13.77 -21.23 -15.25
C SER A 73 13.25 -20.09 -14.38
N TRP A 74 13.28 -20.25 -13.05
CA TRP A 74 12.91 -19.22 -12.09
C TRP A 74 13.85 -18.03 -12.12
N GLU A 75 15.16 -18.25 -12.21
CA GLU A 75 16.16 -17.18 -12.29
C GLU A 75 15.90 -16.27 -13.51
N ARG A 76 15.65 -16.89 -14.68
CA ARG A 76 15.34 -16.17 -15.92
C ARG A 76 14.03 -15.40 -15.83
N LEU A 77 12.98 -15.99 -15.25
CA LEU A 77 11.70 -15.32 -15.06
C LEU A 77 11.85 -14.10 -14.12
N LEU A 78 12.48 -14.27 -12.96
CA LEU A 78 12.62 -13.20 -11.97
C LEU A 78 13.59 -12.09 -12.43
N SER A 79 14.48 -12.41 -13.36
CA SER A 79 15.40 -11.45 -13.98
C SER A 79 14.83 -10.76 -15.23
N PHE A 80 13.61 -11.09 -15.67
CA PHE A 80 13.02 -10.52 -16.89
C PHE A 80 12.99 -8.98 -16.89
N ALA A 81 12.47 -8.36 -15.83
CA ALA A 81 12.35 -6.91 -15.77
C ALA A 81 13.72 -6.17 -15.76
N PRO A 82 14.71 -6.55 -14.91
CA PRO A 82 16.02 -5.90 -14.95
C PRO A 82 16.82 -6.18 -16.22
N ARG A 83 16.58 -7.31 -16.93
CA ARG A 83 17.29 -7.65 -18.17
C ARG A 83 16.67 -7.04 -19.42
N CYS A 84 15.34 -7.04 -19.52
CA CYS A 84 14.63 -6.73 -20.76
C CYS A 84 13.90 -5.38 -20.75
N LEU A 85 13.66 -4.79 -19.58
CA LEU A 85 12.86 -3.55 -19.41
C LEU A 85 13.69 -2.44 -18.75
N LEU A 86 15.01 -2.47 -18.96
CA LEU A 86 15.96 -1.54 -18.40
C LEU A 86 15.75 -0.13 -19.01
N SER A 87 15.65 0.88 -18.14
CA SER A 87 15.52 2.28 -18.53
C SER A 87 16.83 2.80 -19.13
N PRO A 88 16.85 3.18 -20.43
CA PRO A 88 18.06 3.67 -21.08
C PRO A 88 18.55 5.01 -20.49
N ARG A 89 19.86 5.17 -20.29
CA ARG A 89 20.49 6.35 -19.64
C ARG A 89 20.37 7.68 -20.39
N ARG A 90 19.94 7.68 -21.67
CA ARG A 90 19.46 8.81 -22.51
C ARG A 90 19.37 8.29 -23.94
N GLY A 91 18.25 8.48 -24.61
CA GLY A 91 18.16 8.28 -26.06
C GLY A 91 18.87 9.45 -26.75
N GLY A 92 20.00 9.20 -27.42
CA GLY A 92 20.47 10.15 -28.43
C GLY A 92 19.42 10.28 -29.52
N LYS A 93 19.46 11.37 -30.33
CA LYS A 93 18.54 11.63 -31.47
C LYS A 93 18.39 10.45 -32.46
N ARG A 94 19.21 9.41 -32.35
CA ARG A 94 19.33 8.28 -33.29
C ARG A 94 18.32 7.14 -33.04
N TRP A 95 17.94 6.83 -31.79
CA TRP A 95 17.08 5.67 -31.50
C TRP A 95 15.91 6.02 -30.55
N SER A 96 14.72 5.53 -30.91
CA SER A 96 13.54 5.65 -30.05
C SER A 96 13.64 4.71 -28.83
N LEU A 97 12.93 5.04 -27.76
CA LEU A 97 12.82 4.17 -26.58
C LEU A 97 12.34 2.76 -26.96
N ALA A 98 11.36 2.65 -27.86
CA ALA A 98 10.83 1.36 -28.30
C ALA A 98 11.90 0.50 -29.00
N THR A 99 12.76 1.12 -29.83
CA THR A 99 13.87 0.42 -30.49
C THR A 99 14.84 -0.17 -29.48
N GLN A 100 15.20 0.61 -28.45
CA GLN A 100 16.11 0.17 -27.39
C GLN A 100 15.51 -0.97 -26.56
N ILE A 101 14.22 -0.89 -26.22
CA ILE A 101 13.52 -1.94 -25.47
C ILE A 101 13.35 -3.22 -26.30
N ASN A 102 13.04 -3.12 -27.60
CA ASN A 102 12.97 -4.29 -28.48
C ASN A 102 14.32 -5.01 -28.54
N GLN A 103 15.43 -4.26 -28.70
CA GLN A 103 16.77 -4.84 -28.68
C GLN A 103 17.07 -5.56 -27.35
N GLN A 104 16.71 -4.97 -26.21
CA GLN A 104 16.89 -5.61 -24.90
C GLN A 104 16.07 -6.90 -24.75
N LEU A 105 14.84 -6.92 -25.26
CA LEU A 105 13.98 -8.10 -25.21
C LEU A 105 14.48 -9.24 -26.11
N ASP A 106 15.03 -8.89 -27.28
CA ASP A 106 15.62 -9.83 -28.22
C ASP A 106 16.92 -10.42 -27.68
N SER A 107 17.84 -9.58 -27.19
CA SER A 107 19.16 -10.02 -26.76
C SER A 107 19.16 -10.66 -25.38
N ASP A 108 18.36 -10.15 -24.44
CA ASP A 108 18.26 -10.66 -23.06
C ASP A 108 19.62 -10.74 -22.36
N ASP A 109 20.55 -9.84 -22.71
CA ASP A 109 21.94 -9.87 -22.19
C ASP A 109 22.04 -9.41 -20.74
N GLY A 110 21.04 -8.66 -20.26
CA GLY A 110 21.07 -8.02 -18.95
C GLY A 110 21.68 -6.62 -18.95
N PRO A 111 21.73 -5.97 -17.78
CA PRO A 111 22.33 -4.65 -17.66
C PRO A 111 23.86 -4.72 -17.87
N PRO A 112 24.47 -3.74 -18.56
CA PRO A 112 25.92 -3.63 -18.64
C PRO A 112 26.57 -3.54 -17.25
N GLU A 113 27.82 -3.96 -17.13
CA GLU A 113 28.58 -3.81 -15.87
C GLU A 113 28.59 -2.33 -15.42
N GLY A 114 28.29 -2.08 -14.14
CA GLY A 114 28.24 -0.71 -13.59
C GLY A 114 27.02 0.13 -13.99
N TYR A 115 25.96 -0.46 -14.56
CA TYR A 115 24.74 0.27 -14.98
C TYR A 115 23.86 0.83 -13.84
N GLY A 116 24.31 0.79 -12.58
CA GLY A 116 23.55 1.24 -11.40
C GLY A 116 23.07 2.71 -11.41
N HIS A 117 22.37 3.12 -10.35
CA HIS A 117 21.87 4.49 -10.21
C HIS A 117 23.01 5.54 -10.29
N ARG A 118 22.88 6.55 -11.16
CA ARG A 118 23.74 7.75 -11.09
C ARG A 118 23.30 8.65 -9.93
N PRO A 119 24.25 9.32 -9.23
CA PRO A 119 23.92 10.42 -8.35
C PRO A 119 23.13 11.48 -9.13
N ARG A 120 21.99 11.94 -8.58
CA ARG A 120 21.30 13.11 -9.13
C ARG A 120 22.28 14.29 -9.10
N GLY A 121 22.28 15.10 -10.17
CA GLY A 121 22.99 16.38 -10.20
C GLY A 121 22.48 17.34 -9.12
N SER A 122 23.17 18.46 -8.94
CA SER A 122 22.91 19.49 -7.92
C SER A 122 21.41 19.75 -7.71
N PRO A 123 20.95 19.87 -6.46
CA PRO A 123 19.53 19.88 -6.17
C PRO A 123 18.86 21.11 -6.79
N SER A 124 17.83 20.89 -7.60
CA SER A 124 16.80 21.91 -7.84
C SER A 124 16.15 22.24 -6.49
N SER A 125 15.50 23.41 -6.39
CA SER A 125 14.74 23.81 -5.19
C SER A 125 13.82 22.67 -4.72
N SER A 126 13.57 22.57 -3.41
CA SER A 126 12.68 21.54 -2.85
C SER A 126 11.29 21.55 -3.52
N VAL A 127 10.82 22.74 -3.89
CA VAL A 127 9.56 22.97 -4.61
C VAL A 127 9.62 22.41 -6.04
N ASP A 128 10.72 22.60 -6.77
CA ASP A 128 10.88 22.03 -8.11
C ASP A 128 10.92 20.49 -8.08
N GLN A 129 11.54 19.90 -7.06
CA GLN A 129 11.56 18.45 -6.89
C GLN A 129 10.16 17.89 -6.61
N LEU A 130 9.39 18.59 -5.77
CA LEU A 130 8.00 18.25 -5.49
C LEU A 130 7.15 18.33 -6.76
N ARG A 131 7.25 19.44 -7.51
CA ARG A 131 6.54 19.63 -8.77
C ARG A 131 6.86 18.53 -9.78
N LEU A 132 8.14 18.25 -10.02
CA LEU A 132 8.56 17.18 -10.93
C LEU A 132 8.07 15.80 -10.49
N ALA A 133 8.05 15.53 -9.18
CA ALA A 133 7.56 14.26 -8.65
C ALA A 133 6.03 14.11 -8.83
N VAL A 134 5.26 15.17 -8.58
CA VAL A 134 3.80 15.16 -8.74
C VAL A 134 3.42 15.09 -10.22
N SER A 135 4.01 15.92 -11.09
CA SER A 135 3.79 15.87 -12.55
C SER A 135 4.13 14.48 -13.11
N ALA A 136 5.24 13.88 -12.68
CA ALA A 136 5.60 12.53 -13.10
C ALA A 136 4.58 11.46 -12.69
N ARG A 137 3.81 11.65 -11.61
CA ARG A 137 2.71 10.75 -11.22
C ARG A 137 1.43 11.04 -11.98
N LEU A 138 1.15 12.30 -12.28
CA LEU A 138 0.01 12.68 -13.12
C LEU A 138 0.17 12.13 -14.55
N GLU A 139 1.36 12.23 -15.13
CA GLU A 139 1.69 11.64 -16.44
C GLU A 139 1.55 10.10 -16.45
N GLU A 140 1.80 9.46 -15.31
CA GLU A 140 1.56 8.03 -15.12
C GLU A 140 0.06 7.69 -14.99
N GLY A 141 -0.82 8.68 -14.77
CA GLY A 141 -2.22 8.46 -14.40
C GLY A 141 -2.40 8.02 -12.93
N ASP A 142 -1.36 8.13 -12.12
CA ASP A 142 -1.39 7.86 -10.68
C ASP A 142 -1.75 9.12 -9.89
N PHE A 143 -3.01 9.54 -10.04
CA PHE A 143 -3.54 10.70 -9.32
C PHE A 143 -3.39 10.51 -7.80
N ARG A 144 -3.69 9.31 -7.27
CA ARG A 144 -3.54 8.98 -5.84
C ARG A 144 -2.12 9.12 -5.32
N GLY A 145 -1.13 8.69 -6.09
CA GLY A 145 0.28 8.90 -5.78
C GLY A 145 0.68 10.36 -5.86
N ALA A 146 0.21 11.09 -6.88
CA ALA A 146 0.43 12.52 -7.05
C ALA A 146 -0.08 13.31 -5.83
N ILE A 147 -1.32 13.03 -5.43
CA ILE A 147 -1.99 13.56 -4.24
C ILE A 147 -1.16 13.27 -3.02
N ARG A 148 -0.83 11.99 -2.79
CA ARG A 148 -0.06 11.60 -1.61
C ARG A 148 1.25 12.36 -1.51
N ILE A 149 1.98 12.51 -2.60
CA ILE A 149 3.24 13.26 -2.63
C ILE A 149 3.01 14.73 -2.30
N ALA A 150 1.96 15.34 -2.84
CA ALA A 150 1.61 16.74 -2.58
C ALA A 150 1.11 16.98 -1.14
N SER A 151 0.37 16.03 -0.56
CA SER A 151 -0.23 16.13 0.78
C SER A 151 0.66 15.63 1.91
N SER A 152 1.64 14.76 1.62
CA SER A 152 2.33 14.02 2.68
C SER A 152 3.41 14.85 3.35
N GLU A 153 3.34 14.92 4.68
CA GLU A 153 4.53 15.16 5.53
C GLU A 153 5.47 13.95 5.57
N THR A 154 5.00 12.80 5.11
CA THR A 154 5.70 11.52 5.17
C THR A 154 6.79 11.44 4.10
N SER A 155 8.01 11.81 4.49
CA SER A 155 9.20 11.67 3.66
C SER A 155 9.82 10.27 3.76
N LEU A 156 10.60 9.90 2.75
CA LEU A 156 11.45 8.71 2.81
C LEU A 156 12.56 8.92 3.84
N ALA A 157 12.81 7.91 4.66
CA ALA A 157 13.95 7.92 5.57
C ALA A 157 15.25 7.79 4.76
N SER A 158 16.22 8.68 5.00
CA SER A 158 17.51 8.63 4.33
C SER A 158 18.23 7.30 4.63
N PRO A 159 18.95 6.71 3.65
CA PRO A 159 19.79 5.56 3.89
C PRO A 159 20.90 5.92 4.90
N SER A 160 20.81 5.37 6.10
CA SER A 160 21.79 5.56 7.17
C SER A 160 21.84 4.32 8.07
N ALA A 161 22.95 4.14 8.80
CA ALA A 161 23.07 3.07 9.79
C ALA A 161 21.95 3.12 10.85
N LYS A 162 21.54 4.33 11.26
CA LYS A 162 20.42 4.55 12.18
C LYS A 162 19.09 4.05 11.60
N THR A 163 18.82 4.36 10.33
CA THR A 163 17.61 3.87 9.63
C THR A 163 17.64 2.35 9.51
N LEU A 164 18.78 1.78 9.13
CA LEU A 164 18.96 0.33 9.02
C LEU A 164 18.70 -0.37 10.35
N GLN A 165 19.27 0.14 11.45
CA GLN A 165 19.05 -0.41 12.78
C GLN A 165 17.57 -0.31 13.19
N ALA A 166 16.91 0.82 12.92
CA ALA A 166 15.48 0.99 13.18
C ALA A 166 14.63 0.01 12.37
N LEU A 167 15.01 -0.30 11.12
CA LEU A 167 14.36 -1.34 10.31
C LEU A 167 14.60 -2.73 10.86
N ARG A 168 15.84 -3.08 11.26
CA ARG A 168 16.16 -4.37 11.89
C ARG A 168 15.37 -4.59 13.19
N SER A 169 15.24 -3.58 14.04
CA SER A 169 14.44 -3.66 15.29
C SER A 169 12.93 -3.90 15.08
N LYS A 170 12.45 -3.78 13.84
CA LYS A 170 11.06 -4.01 13.46
C LYS A 170 10.83 -5.37 12.84
N HIS A 171 11.89 -6.13 12.55
CA HIS A 171 11.80 -7.48 12.00
C HIS A 171 12.45 -8.43 13.00
N PRO A 172 11.70 -8.92 13.99
CA PRO A 172 12.24 -9.81 15.01
C PRO A 172 12.69 -11.14 14.36
N PRO A 173 13.68 -11.81 14.96
CA PRO A 173 14.00 -13.18 14.58
C PRO A 173 12.84 -14.12 14.90
N ARG A 174 12.86 -15.29 14.28
CA ARG A 174 11.93 -16.38 14.58
C ARG A 174 12.03 -16.80 16.05
N LEU A 175 10.88 -17.10 16.66
CA LEU A 175 10.84 -17.63 18.03
C LEU A 175 11.40 -19.06 18.11
N GLN A 176 11.96 -19.43 19.26
CA GLN A 176 12.61 -20.73 19.45
C GLN A 176 11.60 -21.89 19.46
N ASP A 177 10.37 -21.65 19.92
CA ASP A 177 9.27 -22.62 20.01
C ASP A 177 8.42 -22.68 18.73
N PHE A 178 8.94 -22.22 17.60
CA PHE A 178 8.24 -22.23 16.32
C PHE A 178 7.94 -23.65 15.87
N SER A 179 6.65 -23.96 15.73
CA SER A 179 6.17 -25.29 15.33
C SER A 179 5.06 -25.17 14.28
N PRO A 180 5.41 -24.98 13.00
CA PRO A 180 4.41 -24.82 11.95
C PRO A 180 3.66 -26.13 11.69
N PRO A 181 2.42 -26.07 11.18
CA PRO A 181 1.76 -27.26 10.65
C PRO A 181 2.60 -27.87 9.51
N PRO A 182 2.49 -29.19 9.26
CA PRO A 182 3.23 -29.84 8.18
C PRO A 182 2.87 -29.24 6.81
N CYS A 183 3.79 -29.42 5.85
CA CYS A 183 3.55 -29.08 4.46
C CYS A 183 2.25 -29.75 3.98
N PRO A 184 1.40 -29.06 3.21
CA PRO A 184 0.19 -29.67 2.67
C PRO A 184 0.51 -30.88 1.80
N ASP A 185 -0.39 -31.87 1.81
CA ASP A 185 -0.33 -33.03 0.91
C ASP A 185 -0.48 -32.59 -0.55
N ASP A 186 0.23 -33.29 -1.45
CA ASP A 186 0.11 -33.12 -2.89
C ASP A 186 -1.33 -33.45 -3.33
N GLY A 187 -2.16 -32.45 -3.63
CA GLY A 187 -3.53 -32.71 -4.10
C GLY A 187 -4.47 -31.52 -4.24
N VAL A 188 -4.19 -30.37 -3.61
CA VAL A 188 -5.04 -29.18 -3.75
C VAL A 188 -4.66 -28.43 -5.02
N SER A 189 -5.29 -28.75 -6.15
CA SER A 189 -5.18 -27.96 -7.39
C SER A 189 -6.32 -26.96 -7.47
N ILE A 190 -5.99 -25.67 -7.45
CA ILE A 190 -6.95 -24.59 -7.71
C ILE A 190 -6.56 -23.99 -9.05
N PRO A 191 -7.22 -24.42 -10.14
CA PRO A 191 -6.93 -23.87 -11.45
C PRO A 191 -7.33 -22.40 -11.46
N VAL A 192 -6.35 -21.54 -11.74
CA VAL A 192 -6.59 -20.12 -11.97
C VAL A 192 -7.15 -19.95 -13.38
N SER A 193 -8.31 -19.31 -13.50
CA SER A 193 -8.93 -19.02 -14.80
C SER A 193 -8.34 -17.77 -15.46
N ILE A 194 -8.45 -17.71 -16.79
CA ILE A 194 -8.08 -16.53 -17.59
C ILE A 194 -8.81 -15.28 -17.09
N ALA A 195 -10.10 -15.40 -16.75
CA ALA A 195 -10.92 -14.30 -16.25
C ALA A 195 -10.38 -13.74 -14.92
N GLU A 196 -9.99 -14.62 -13.99
CA GLU A 196 -9.40 -14.21 -12.72
C GLU A 196 -8.08 -13.45 -12.92
N VAL A 197 -7.23 -13.92 -13.84
CA VAL A 197 -5.97 -13.24 -14.17
C VAL A 197 -6.22 -11.84 -14.72
N VAL A 198 -7.10 -11.71 -15.72
CA VAL A 198 -7.44 -10.40 -16.31
C VAL A 198 -8.03 -9.47 -15.24
N ASN A 199 -8.97 -9.97 -14.43
CA ASN A 199 -9.59 -9.20 -13.37
C ASN A 199 -8.58 -8.78 -12.28
N ALA A 200 -7.60 -9.62 -11.96
CA ALA A 200 -6.54 -9.31 -11.00
C ALA A 200 -5.55 -8.26 -11.55
N ILE A 201 -5.17 -8.34 -12.83
CA ILE A 201 -4.31 -7.34 -13.48
C ILE A 201 -5.01 -5.98 -13.53
N CYS A 202 -6.28 -5.96 -13.94
CA CYS A 202 -7.08 -4.73 -14.02
C CYS A 202 -7.33 -4.09 -12.65
N TYR A 203 -7.35 -4.89 -11.57
CA TYR A 203 -7.54 -4.41 -10.20
C TYR A 203 -6.40 -3.53 -9.69
N PHE A 204 -5.16 -3.73 -10.16
CA PHE A 204 -4.04 -2.94 -9.63
C PHE A 204 -4.24 -1.44 -9.86
N PRO A 205 -3.87 -0.58 -8.90
CA PRO A 205 -3.78 0.85 -9.15
C PRO A 205 -2.74 1.18 -10.22
N THR A 206 -2.98 2.21 -11.01
CA THR A 206 -2.00 2.78 -11.94
C THR A 206 -0.79 3.33 -11.15
N GLY A 207 0.42 3.24 -11.71
CA GLY A 207 1.65 3.74 -11.07
C GLY A 207 2.19 2.88 -9.90
N SER A 208 1.60 1.71 -9.66
CA SER A 208 2.03 0.79 -8.59
C SER A 208 3.49 0.33 -8.78
N ALA A 209 4.24 0.32 -7.68
CA ALA A 209 5.67 -0.02 -7.67
C ALA A 209 5.93 -1.54 -7.57
N GLY A 210 7.15 -1.93 -7.92
CA GLY A 210 7.65 -3.31 -7.96
C GLY A 210 8.80 -3.43 -8.98
N GLY A 211 9.54 -4.54 -8.98
CA GLY A 211 10.55 -4.83 -10.02
C GLY A 211 9.89 -4.88 -11.40
N LEU A 212 9.31 -6.03 -11.75
CA LEU A 212 8.19 -6.03 -12.69
C LEU A 212 7.04 -5.24 -12.04
N ARG A 213 6.52 -4.23 -12.73
CA ARG A 213 5.45 -3.36 -12.22
C ARG A 213 4.10 -3.90 -12.68
N PRO A 214 3.02 -3.73 -11.89
CA PRO A 214 1.66 -4.05 -12.37
C PRO A 214 1.23 -3.33 -13.66
N GLN A 215 1.87 -2.21 -14.00
CA GLN A 215 1.62 -1.53 -15.27
C GLN A 215 2.11 -2.34 -16.49
N HIS A 216 3.18 -3.14 -16.36
CA HIS A 216 3.72 -3.95 -17.46
C HIS A 216 2.74 -5.01 -17.97
N PRO A 217 2.12 -5.88 -17.12
CA PRO A 217 1.09 -6.79 -17.60
C PRO A 217 -0.16 -6.05 -18.09
N LYS A 218 -0.52 -4.87 -17.53
CA LYS A 218 -1.60 -4.04 -18.11
C LYS A 218 -1.29 -3.57 -19.52
N ASP A 219 -0.05 -3.15 -19.78
CA ASP A 219 0.39 -2.75 -21.11
C ASP A 219 0.35 -3.93 -22.08
N MET A 220 0.76 -5.12 -21.64
CA MET A 220 0.69 -6.37 -22.42
C MET A 220 -0.76 -6.76 -22.75
N LEU A 221 -1.70 -6.58 -21.82
CA LEU A 221 -3.14 -6.75 -22.09
C LEU A 221 -3.67 -5.69 -23.08
N SER A 222 -3.21 -4.45 -22.97
CA SER A 222 -3.63 -3.31 -23.79
C SER A 222 -2.97 -3.25 -25.17
N SER A 223 -2.41 -4.36 -25.65
CA SER A 223 -1.79 -4.46 -26.98
C SER A 223 -2.83 -4.08 -28.04
N SER A 224 -2.54 -3.05 -28.84
CA SER A 224 -3.43 -2.51 -29.87
C SER A 224 -3.57 -3.47 -31.06
N CYS A 225 -4.30 -4.56 -30.84
CA CYS A 225 -4.89 -5.44 -31.84
C CYS A 225 -5.89 -6.31 -31.07
N PRO A 226 -7.21 -6.16 -31.27
CA PRO A 226 -8.25 -6.87 -30.51
C PRO A 226 -8.39 -8.33 -30.96
N ASP A 227 -7.28 -9.00 -31.25
CA ASP A 227 -7.26 -10.42 -31.51
C ASP A 227 -7.01 -11.13 -30.17
N ILE A 228 -8.11 -11.37 -29.45
CA ILE A 228 -8.16 -12.06 -28.14
C ILE A 228 -7.37 -13.38 -28.20
N SER A 229 -7.30 -14.00 -29.38
CA SER A 229 -6.52 -15.18 -29.69
C SER A 229 -5.00 -15.03 -29.41
N ARG A 230 -4.41 -13.83 -29.54
CA ARG A 230 -2.98 -13.56 -29.25
C ARG A 230 -2.70 -13.23 -27.79
N LEU A 231 -3.68 -12.69 -27.08
CA LEU A 231 -3.60 -12.47 -25.63
C LEU A 231 -3.85 -13.78 -24.86
N SER A 232 -4.65 -14.69 -25.43
CA SER A 232 -4.96 -16.00 -24.85
C SER A 232 -3.71 -16.80 -24.45
N PRO A 233 -2.65 -16.95 -25.27
CA PRO A 233 -1.43 -17.66 -24.87
C PRO A 233 -0.71 -17.05 -23.67
N PHE A 234 -0.60 -15.71 -23.61
CA PHE A 234 0.04 -15.02 -22.49
C PHE A 234 -0.76 -15.20 -21.21
N VAL A 235 -2.06 -14.92 -21.26
CA VAL A 235 -2.92 -15.03 -20.08
C VAL A 235 -3.04 -16.49 -19.64
N SER A 236 -3.05 -17.45 -20.56
CA SER A 236 -3.03 -18.88 -20.24
C SER A 236 -1.72 -19.30 -19.58
N SER A 237 -0.57 -18.85 -20.10
CA SER A 237 0.74 -19.13 -19.50
C SER A 237 0.86 -18.52 -18.11
N LEU A 238 0.34 -17.30 -17.94
CA LEU A 238 0.29 -16.63 -16.64
C LEU A 238 -0.66 -17.34 -15.68
N ALA A 239 -1.83 -17.79 -16.13
CA ALA A 239 -2.77 -18.56 -15.32
C ALA A 239 -2.17 -19.88 -14.85
N ALA A 240 -1.51 -20.63 -15.73
CA ALA A 240 -0.81 -21.86 -15.38
C ALA A 240 0.32 -21.62 -14.37
N PHE A 241 1.11 -20.55 -14.57
CA PHE A 241 2.15 -20.14 -13.62
C PHE A 241 1.57 -19.76 -12.25
N LEU A 242 0.50 -18.96 -12.20
CA LEU A 242 -0.13 -18.56 -10.95
C LEU A 242 -0.78 -19.75 -10.24
N SER A 243 -1.30 -20.74 -10.98
CA SER A 243 -1.80 -22.00 -10.41
C SER A 243 -0.67 -22.79 -9.75
N LEU A 244 0.48 -22.95 -10.42
CA LEU A 244 1.67 -23.60 -9.85
C LEU A 244 2.11 -22.93 -8.54
N VAL A 245 2.10 -21.60 -8.50
CA VAL A 245 2.45 -20.84 -7.29
C VAL A 245 1.40 -21.02 -6.18
N LEU A 246 0.11 -21.00 -6.54
CA LEU A 246 -1.01 -21.19 -5.60
C LEU A 246 -0.98 -22.58 -4.96
N GLU A 247 -0.58 -23.59 -5.72
CA GLU A 247 -0.33 -24.97 -5.28
C GLU A 247 0.91 -25.11 -4.38
N GLY A 248 1.65 -24.03 -4.12
CA GLY A 248 2.84 -24.06 -3.26
C GLY A 248 4.07 -24.71 -3.91
N LYS A 249 4.08 -24.88 -5.24
CA LYS A 249 5.16 -25.58 -5.96
C LYS A 249 6.36 -24.68 -6.29
N VAL A 250 6.53 -23.57 -5.56
CA VAL A 250 7.72 -22.72 -5.68
C VAL A 250 8.91 -23.46 -5.03
N PRO A 251 10.03 -23.69 -5.73
CA PRO A 251 11.15 -24.41 -5.16
C PRO A 251 11.69 -23.73 -3.88
N PRO A 252 12.02 -24.48 -2.81
CA PRO A 252 12.45 -23.89 -1.54
C PRO A 252 13.62 -22.87 -1.66
N PRO A 253 14.65 -23.07 -2.50
CA PRO A 253 15.70 -22.06 -2.70
C PRO A 253 15.23 -20.75 -3.34
N VAL A 254 14.09 -20.77 -4.04
CA VAL A 254 13.49 -19.62 -4.73
C VAL A 254 12.56 -18.84 -3.80
N CYS A 255 11.90 -19.52 -2.85
CA CYS A 255 10.92 -18.91 -1.94
C CYS A 255 11.39 -17.60 -1.27
N PRO A 256 12.61 -17.51 -0.70
CA PRO A 256 13.07 -16.27 -0.05
C PRO A 256 13.17 -15.07 -1.00
N TRP A 257 13.37 -15.32 -2.29
CA TRP A 257 13.49 -14.30 -3.33
C TRP A 257 12.14 -13.97 -3.95
N PHE A 258 11.35 -14.98 -4.28
CA PHE A 258 10.03 -14.80 -4.88
C PHE A 258 9.07 -14.11 -3.91
N PHE A 259 8.92 -14.63 -2.69
CA PHE A 259 8.12 -14.02 -1.62
C PHE A 259 8.86 -12.90 -0.89
N GLY A 260 10.03 -12.49 -1.39
CA GLY A 260 10.73 -11.31 -0.93
C GLY A 260 10.02 -10.01 -1.35
N ALA A 261 10.45 -8.91 -0.75
CA ALA A 261 9.85 -7.60 -1.00
C ALA A 261 10.88 -6.47 -0.99
N ARG A 262 10.61 -5.43 -1.78
CA ARG A 262 11.36 -4.18 -1.68
C ARG A 262 10.89 -3.42 -0.45
N LEU A 263 11.79 -3.17 0.48
CA LEU A 263 11.49 -2.43 1.70
C LEU A 263 11.60 -0.93 1.44
N ILE A 264 10.57 -0.20 1.83
CA ILE A 264 10.53 1.26 1.81
C ILE A 264 10.45 1.75 3.25
N ALA A 265 11.33 2.67 3.61
CA ALA A 265 11.37 3.27 4.94
C ALA A 265 10.71 4.65 4.88
N LEU A 266 9.56 4.81 5.54
CA LEU A 266 8.86 6.08 5.67
C LEU A 266 9.13 6.72 7.05
N ASN A 267 9.29 8.02 7.12
CA ASN A 267 9.37 8.73 8.39
C ASN A 267 7.98 8.82 9.04
N LYS A 268 7.87 8.52 10.34
CA LYS A 268 6.63 8.74 11.10
C LYS A 268 6.53 10.18 11.58
N GLN A 269 5.31 10.73 11.60
CA GLN A 269 5.00 11.93 12.38
C GLN A 269 5.23 11.61 13.86
N GLY A 270 6.08 12.38 14.55
CA GLY A 270 6.52 12.10 15.93
C GLY A 270 7.82 11.28 16.05
N GLY A 271 8.47 10.93 14.93
CA GLY A 271 9.78 10.29 14.92
C GLY A 271 9.76 8.76 14.75
N GLY A 272 10.89 8.22 14.29
CA GLY A 272 11.02 6.81 13.92
C GLY A 272 10.59 6.50 12.49
N VAL A 273 10.64 5.21 12.12
CA VAL A 273 10.47 4.74 10.73
C VAL A 273 9.25 3.81 10.61
N ARG A 274 8.51 3.82 9.50
CA ARG A 274 7.51 2.80 9.15
C ARG A 274 8.02 2.01 7.93
N PRO A 275 8.27 0.70 8.07
CA PRO A 275 8.62 -0.16 6.95
C PRO A 275 7.36 -0.45 6.12
N ILE A 276 7.47 -0.38 4.80
CA ILE A 276 6.49 -0.89 3.85
C ILE A 276 7.20 -1.91 2.96
N ALA A 277 6.67 -3.13 2.89
CA ALA A 277 7.21 -4.21 2.09
C ALA A 277 6.43 -4.29 0.76
N VAL A 278 7.03 -3.81 -0.32
CA VAL A 278 6.41 -3.88 -1.64
C VAL A 278 6.80 -5.20 -2.31
N GLY A 279 5.91 -6.19 -2.22
CA GLY A 279 6.08 -7.48 -2.88
C GLY A 279 6.12 -7.39 -4.41
N GLY A 280 6.71 -8.41 -5.05
CA GLY A 280 6.78 -8.52 -6.50
C GLY A 280 5.40 -8.60 -7.17
N CYS A 281 5.30 -8.20 -8.44
CA CYS A 281 4.03 -8.19 -9.19
C CYS A 281 3.34 -9.55 -9.20
N PHE A 282 4.09 -10.64 -9.42
CA PHE A 282 3.53 -11.99 -9.45
C PHE A 282 2.99 -12.44 -8.08
N CYS A 283 3.72 -12.16 -6.99
CA CYS A 283 3.27 -12.46 -5.63
C CYS A 283 1.98 -11.71 -5.28
N ARG A 284 1.88 -10.44 -5.70
CA ARG A 284 0.66 -9.64 -5.51
C ARG A 284 -0.50 -10.12 -6.39
N LEU A 285 -0.23 -10.66 -7.58
CA LEU A 285 -1.24 -11.24 -8.46
C LEU A 285 -1.82 -12.52 -7.88
N VAL A 286 -0.97 -13.50 -7.55
CA VAL A 286 -1.43 -14.76 -6.96
C VAL A 286 -2.14 -14.50 -5.63
N ALA A 287 -1.66 -13.53 -4.85
CA ALA A 287 -2.33 -13.10 -3.64
C ALA A 287 -3.73 -12.56 -3.86
N LYS A 288 -3.92 -11.69 -4.85
CA LYS A 288 -5.25 -11.14 -5.11
C LYS A 288 -6.24 -12.23 -5.52
N ILE A 289 -5.78 -13.23 -6.27
CA ILE A 289 -6.59 -14.37 -6.70
C ILE A 289 -6.91 -15.26 -5.50
N ALA A 290 -5.92 -15.61 -4.69
CA ALA A 290 -6.09 -16.40 -3.47
C ALA A 290 -7.07 -15.74 -2.48
N CYS A 291 -6.92 -14.44 -2.19
CA CYS A 291 -7.83 -13.75 -1.29
C CYS A 291 -9.28 -13.75 -1.82
N ARG A 292 -9.46 -13.55 -3.14
CA ARG A 292 -10.80 -13.59 -3.76
C ARG A 292 -11.45 -14.96 -3.71
N SER A 293 -10.68 -16.04 -3.85
CA SER A 293 -11.23 -17.40 -3.84
C SER A 293 -11.76 -17.81 -2.47
N VAL A 294 -11.26 -17.21 -1.39
CA VAL A 294 -11.73 -17.48 -0.02
C VAL A 294 -12.58 -16.36 0.58
N GLU A 295 -12.73 -15.23 -0.11
CA GLU A 295 -13.35 -14.01 0.44
C GLU A 295 -14.71 -14.27 1.08
N ALA A 296 -15.62 -14.92 0.33
CA ALA A 296 -16.98 -15.19 0.79
C ALA A 296 -17.03 -16.14 2.00
N HIS A 297 -16.21 -17.20 1.99
CA HIS A 297 -16.17 -18.16 3.08
C HIS A 297 -15.54 -17.57 4.35
N ALA A 298 -14.39 -16.91 4.19
CA ALA A 298 -13.69 -16.29 5.31
C ALA A 298 -14.50 -15.14 5.90
N SER A 299 -15.20 -14.34 5.09
CA SER A 299 -16.07 -13.27 5.60
C SER A 299 -17.23 -13.81 6.43
N ASP A 300 -17.80 -14.95 6.04
CA ASP A 300 -18.92 -15.59 6.76
C ASP A 300 -18.50 -16.09 8.15
N ILE A 301 -17.31 -16.70 8.25
CA ILE A 301 -16.77 -17.17 9.54
C ILE A 301 -16.36 -16.01 10.45
N LEU A 302 -15.80 -14.95 9.86
CA LEU A 302 -15.21 -13.83 10.59
C LEU A 302 -16.23 -12.79 11.07
N PHE A 303 -17.36 -12.68 10.38
CA PHE A 303 -18.46 -11.81 10.76
C PHE A 303 -19.20 -12.36 11.99
N SER A 304 -19.62 -11.55 12.96
CA SER A 304 -19.60 -10.08 13.08
C SER A 304 -18.41 -9.49 13.85
N HIS A 305 -17.41 -10.31 14.18
CA HIS A 305 -16.26 -9.91 15.00
C HIS A 305 -15.17 -9.18 14.21
N GLN A 306 -15.04 -9.44 12.91
CA GLN A 306 -14.05 -8.82 12.04
C GLN A 306 -14.75 -8.17 10.83
N LEU A 307 -14.57 -6.85 10.71
CA LEU A 307 -15.24 -6.02 9.71
C LEU A 307 -14.29 -5.50 8.63
N GLY A 308 -12.99 -5.79 8.76
CA GLY A 308 -11.94 -5.32 7.86
C GLY A 308 -11.72 -6.18 6.61
N PHE A 309 -12.36 -7.35 6.50
CA PHE A 309 -12.16 -8.29 5.39
C PHE A 309 -13.51 -8.78 4.83
N GLY A 310 -13.76 -8.56 3.53
CA GLY A 310 -14.95 -9.07 2.83
C GLY A 310 -16.30 -8.42 3.20
N ILE A 311 -16.35 -7.53 4.19
CA ILE A 311 -17.61 -6.89 4.63
C ILE A 311 -17.77 -5.50 4.00
N LYS A 312 -18.70 -5.38 3.04
CA LYS A 312 -19.02 -4.10 2.39
C LYS A 312 -19.61 -3.11 3.42
N GLY A 313 -18.94 -1.98 3.62
CA GLY A 313 -19.37 -0.96 4.59
C GLY A 313 -19.07 -1.34 6.05
N GLY A 314 -18.27 -2.39 6.30
CA GLY A 314 -17.98 -2.88 7.64
C GLY A 314 -17.34 -1.84 8.55
N ILE A 315 -16.36 -1.09 8.05
CA ILE A 315 -15.67 -0.05 8.84
C ILE A 315 -16.65 1.06 9.24
N GLU A 316 -17.49 1.51 8.32
CA GLU A 316 -18.49 2.53 8.58
C GLU A 316 -19.56 2.06 9.57
N ALA A 317 -20.04 0.83 9.42
CA ALA A 317 -20.96 0.21 10.39
C ALA A 317 -20.32 0.12 11.78
N ALA A 318 -19.03 -0.16 11.85
CA ALA A 318 -18.29 -0.18 13.10
C ALA A 318 -18.19 1.19 13.76
N VAL A 319 -18.00 2.27 12.98
CA VAL A 319 -18.00 3.64 13.51
C VAL A 319 -19.37 4.02 14.06
N HIS A 320 -20.42 3.82 13.24
CA HIS A 320 -21.79 4.17 13.63
C HIS A 320 -22.28 3.34 14.81
N GLY A 321 -22.03 2.02 14.79
CA GLY A 321 -22.33 1.11 15.90
C GLY A 321 -21.53 1.44 17.16
N GLY A 322 -20.23 1.73 17.02
CA GLY A 322 -19.39 2.15 18.15
C GLY A 322 -19.88 3.43 18.82
N ARG A 323 -20.30 4.44 18.04
CA ARG A 323 -20.90 5.67 18.56
C ARG A 323 -22.23 5.40 19.25
N PHE A 324 -23.09 4.59 18.63
CA PHE A 324 -24.36 4.20 19.21
C PHE A 324 -24.18 3.45 20.54
N PHE A 325 -23.25 2.50 20.58
CA PHE A 325 -22.90 1.75 21.79
C PHE A 325 -22.42 2.68 22.90
N LEU A 326 -21.47 3.57 22.60
CA LEU A 326 -20.97 4.57 23.56
C LEU A 326 -22.10 5.43 24.15
N ASN A 327 -23.03 5.91 23.31
CA ASN A 327 -24.16 6.73 23.75
C ASN A 327 -25.20 5.93 24.55
N SER A 328 -25.20 4.60 24.42
CA SER A 328 -26.10 3.69 25.14
C SER A 328 -25.47 3.12 26.41
N LEU A 329 -24.21 3.45 26.71
CA LEU A 329 -23.53 2.94 27.91
C LEU A 329 -24.17 3.50 29.18
N LYS A 330 -24.36 2.62 30.16
CA LYS A 330 -24.77 3.02 31.52
C LYS A 330 -23.64 3.80 32.20
N SER A 331 -24.03 4.69 33.12
CA SER A 331 -23.05 5.38 33.96
C SER A 331 -22.16 4.38 34.70
N GLY A 332 -20.85 4.60 34.65
CA GLY A 332 -19.83 3.68 35.21
C GLY A 332 -19.34 2.61 34.24
N CYS A 333 -19.89 2.49 33.04
CA CYS A 333 -19.35 1.62 31.98
C CYS A 333 -18.34 2.38 31.10
N ALA A 334 -17.42 1.63 30.47
CA ALA A 334 -16.45 2.18 29.54
C ALA A 334 -16.28 1.26 28.31
N MET A 335 -15.96 1.86 27.16
CA MET A 335 -15.54 1.13 25.97
C MET A 335 -14.01 1.02 25.95
N VAL A 336 -13.50 -0.21 25.80
CA VAL A 336 -12.06 -0.47 25.76
C VAL A 336 -11.57 -0.51 24.32
N LYS A 337 -10.60 0.35 23.99
CA LYS A 337 -9.89 0.31 22.72
C LYS A 337 -8.52 -0.35 22.93
N LEU A 338 -8.27 -1.43 22.21
CA LEU A 338 -6.99 -2.12 22.20
C LEU A 338 -6.18 -1.73 20.95
N ASP A 339 -4.90 -1.42 21.12
CA ASP A 339 -3.97 -1.18 20.02
C ASP A 339 -2.79 -2.16 20.12
N PHE A 340 -2.54 -2.88 19.03
CA PHE A 340 -1.51 -3.92 18.99
C PHE A 340 -0.20 -3.34 18.49
N SER A 341 0.82 -3.37 19.35
CA SER A 341 2.15 -2.90 18.97
C SER A 341 2.72 -3.77 17.85
N LYS A 342 3.12 -3.15 16.73
CA LYS A 342 3.77 -3.81 15.59
C LYS A 342 2.99 -5.03 15.03
N ALA A 343 1.65 -5.02 15.10
CA ALA A 343 0.79 -6.16 14.76
C ALA A 343 1.30 -7.01 13.57
N PHE A 344 1.45 -6.42 12.38
CA PHE A 344 1.93 -7.16 11.20
C PHE A 344 3.28 -7.85 11.41
N ASN A 345 4.26 -7.21 12.03
CA ASN A 345 5.64 -7.73 12.11
C ASN A 345 5.86 -8.69 13.28
N SER A 346 4.85 -8.89 14.12
CA SER A 346 4.98 -9.66 15.37
C SER A 346 3.95 -10.77 15.50
N VAL A 347 3.05 -10.95 14.52
CA VAL A 347 2.19 -12.14 14.43
C VAL A 347 3.04 -13.40 14.36
N ARG A 348 2.70 -14.37 15.22
CA ARG A 348 3.32 -15.71 15.20
C ARG A 348 2.94 -16.46 13.94
N ARG A 349 3.93 -16.82 13.12
CA ARG A 349 3.69 -17.46 11.82
C ARG A 349 3.17 -18.89 11.95
N ASP A 350 3.60 -19.64 12.94
CA ASP A 350 3.09 -20.99 13.18
C ASP A 350 1.59 -20.99 13.49
N ARG A 351 1.16 -20.09 14.38
CA ARG A 351 -0.25 -19.90 14.74
C ARG A 351 -1.08 -19.39 13.56
N MET A 352 -0.56 -18.45 12.80
CA MET A 352 -1.19 -17.98 11.56
C MET A 352 -1.33 -19.14 10.54
N LEU A 353 -0.29 -19.94 10.35
CA LEU A 353 -0.32 -21.07 9.43
C LEU A 353 -1.34 -22.13 9.85
N SER A 354 -1.43 -22.45 11.14
CA SER A 354 -2.48 -23.34 11.67
C SER A 354 -3.88 -22.78 11.41
N ALA A 355 -4.12 -21.50 11.71
CA ALA A 355 -5.42 -20.87 11.46
C ALA A 355 -5.80 -20.89 9.97
N VAL A 356 -4.85 -20.61 9.06
CA VAL A 356 -5.12 -20.67 7.62
C VAL A 356 -5.39 -22.09 7.16
N ARG A 357 -4.64 -23.09 7.65
CA ARG A 357 -4.90 -24.49 7.34
C ARG A 357 -6.31 -24.90 7.74
N ASP A 358 -6.75 -24.46 8.91
CA ASP A 358 -8.02 -24.89 9.49
C ASP A 358 -9.22 -24.13 8.89
N MET A 359 -9.08 -22.83 8.62
CA MET A 359 -10.18 -21.97 8.11
C MET A 359 -10.21 -21.84 6.58
N CYS A 360 -9.06 -21.83 5.92
CA CYS A 360 -8.92 -21.59 4.48
C CYS A 360 -7.93 -22.58 3.84
N PRO A 361 -8.18 -23.90 3.91
CA PRO A 361 -7.24 -24.94 3.47
C PRO A 361 -6.86 -24.82 1.99
N SER A 362 -7.76 -24.27 1.17
CA SER A 362 -7.55 -24.06 -0.27
C SER A 362 -6.33 -23.17 -0.59
N ILE A 363 -6.04 -22.17 0.24
CA ILE A 363 -4.89 -21.26 0.03
C ILE A 363 -3.69 -21.59 0.91
N PHE A 364 -3.80 -22.60 1.78
CA PHE A 364 -2.75 -22.99 2.70
C PHE A 364 -1.42 -23.33 2.01
N PRO A 365 -1.35 -24.02 0.85
CA PRO A 365 -0.07 -24.28 0.16
C PRO A 365 0.71 -23.01 -0.20
N LEU A 366 0.01 -21.99 -0.68
CA LEU A 366 0.60 -20.68 -0.98
C LEU A 366 1.10 -19.98 0.29
N VAL A 367 0.28 -19.93 1.35
CA VAL A 367 0.63 -19.25 2.61
C VAL A 367 1.78 -19.98 3.30
N HIS A 368 1.76 -21.31 3.31
CA HIS A 368 2.85 -22.15 3.80
C HIS A 368 4.14 -21.86 3.04
N SER A 369 4.13 -21.86 1.70
CA SER A 369 5.32 -21.55 0.89
C SER A 369 5.86 -20.13 1.11
N SER A 370 4.97 -19.20 1.47
CA SER A 370 5.32 -17.78 1.70
C SER A 370 5.92 -17.52 3.08
N TYR A 371 5.48 -18.26 4.11
CA TYR A 371 5.72 -17.92 5.51
C TYR A 371 6.35 -19.02 6.38
N SER A 372 6.40 -20.27 5.93
CA SER A 372 7.10 -21.35 6.63
C SER A 372 8.58 -21.06 6.84
N GLU A 373 9.20 -20.32 5.91
CA GLU A 373 10.60 -19.88 5.96
C GLU A 373 10.75 -18.34 5.91
N SER A 374 11.95 -17.85 6.21
CA SER A 374 12.23 -16.42 6.12
C SER A 374 12.34 -15.94 4.67
N SER A 375 11.86 -14.73 4.39
CA SER A 375 11.95 -14.08 3.07
C SER A 375 12.84 -12.84 3.08
N HIS A 376 13.39 -12.49 1.92
CA HIS A 376 14.33 -11.37 1.77
C HIS A 376 13.60 -10.02 1.63
N LEU A 377 13.99 -9.06 2.46
CA LEU A 377 13.58 -7.66 2.37
C LEU A 377 14.74 -6.82 1.85
N PHE A 378 14.60 -6.32 0.63
CA PHE A 378 15.66 -5.56 -0.05
C PHE A 378 15.54 -4.07 0.31
N TRP A 379 16.56 -3.51 0.96
CA TRP A 379 16.62 -2.09 1.29
C TRP A 379 17.98 -1.50 0.91
N SER A 380 18.01 -0.64 -0.09
CA SER A 380 19.27 -0.16 -0.69
C SER A 380 20.14 -1.37 -1.10
N ASP A 381 21.38 -1.45 -0.64
CA ASP A 381 22.30 -2.55 -0.91
C ASP A 381 22.26 -3.64 0.18
N GLU A 382 21.36 -3.51 1.16
CA GLU A 382 21.22 -4.43 2.30
C GLU A 382 20.05 -5.40 2.08
N ILE A 383 20.20 -6.62 2.59
CA ILE A 383 19.14 -7.62 2.67
C ILE A 383 18.82 -7.88 4.14
N LEU A 384 17.56 -7.69 4.52
CA LEU A 384 17.04 -8.06 5.84
C LEU A 384 16.18 -9.33 5.71
N CYS A 385 16.11 -10.13 6.77
CA CYS A 385 15.22 -11.31 6.79
C CYS A 385 13.90 -10.97 7.46
N SER A 386 12.78 -11.27 6.79
CA SER A 386 11.45 -11.33 7.40
C SER A 386 11.22 -12.75 7.89
N ALA A 387 11.52 -13.01 9.17
CA ALA A 387 11.43 -14.33 9.80
C ALA A 387 10.13 -14.55 10.57
N GLU A 388 9.54 -13.47 11.09
CA GLU A 388 8.29 -13.47 11.85
C GLU A 388 7.32 -12.42 11.29
N GLY A 389 6.04 -12.52 11.67
CA GLY A 389 5.00 -11.63 11.16
C GLY A 389 4.72 -11.78 9.67
N VAL A 390 3.82 -10.94 9.18
CA VAL A 390 3.44 -10.80 7.78
C VAL A 390 3.99 -9.50 7.20
N GLN A 391 4.30 -9.52 5.90
CA GLN A 391 4.85 -8.35 5.23
C GLN A 391 3.73 -7.33 4.93
N GLN A 392 3.87 -6.08 5.39
CA GLN A 392 2.94 -4.98 5.08
C GLN A 392 2.93 -4.69 3.57
N GLY A 393 1.79 -4.90 2.92
CA GLY A 393 1.56 -4.73 1.48
C GLY A 393 1.57 -6.04 0.69
N SER A 394 1.51 -7.19 1.37
CA SER A 394 1.62 -8.54 0.77
C SER A 394 0.31 -9.34 0.89
N LEU A 395 0.36 -10.60 0.39
CA LEU A 395 -0.68 -11.63 0.49
C LEU A 395 -1.44 -11.65 1.83
N CYS A 396 -0.75 -11.41 2.94
CA CYS A 396 -1.32 -11.58 4.27
C CYS A 396 -1.67 -10.29 5.00
N ASP A 397 -1.66 -9.12 4.36
CA ASP A 397 -2.36 -7.96 4.95
C ASP A 397 -3.85 -8.28 5.14
N ASP A 398 -4.44 -8.91 4.12
CA ASP A 398 -5.85 -9.29 4.11
C ASP A 398 -6.07 -10.60 4.92
N ILE A 399 -5.15 -11.57 4.85
CA ILE A 399 -5.27 -12.89 5.52
C ILE A 399 -4.84 -12.88 7.00
N SER A 400 -3.90 -12.03 7.44
CA SER A 400 -3.53 -11.96 8.88
C SER A 400 -4.65 -11.44 9.77
N SER A 401 -5.64 -10.74 9.17
CA SER A 401 -6.89 -10.39 9.83
C SER A 401 -7.71 -11.62 10.28
N ILE A 402 -7.49 -12.78 9.65
CA ILE A 402 -8.16 -14.05 9.94
C ILE A 402 -7.69 -14.63 11.30
N HIS A 403 -6.41 -14.50 11.66
CA HIS A 403 -5.90 -15.05 12.93
C HIS A 403 -6.15 -14.11 14.13
N SER A 404 -6.14 -12.79 13.92
CA SER A 404 -6.35 -11.81 15.00
C SER A 404 -7.81 -11.77 15.49
N ALA A 405 -8.74 -12.38 14.75
CA ALA A 405 -10.18 -12.29 14.98
C ALA A 405 -10.77 -13.44 15.83
N ALA A 406 -10.06 -14.56 15.99
CA ALA A 406 -10.61 -15.73 16.66
C ALA A 406 -10.77 -15.54 18.18
N ASP A 407 -9.95 -14.69 18.82
CA ASP A 407 -9.91 -14.58 20.29
C ASP A 407 -10.00 -13.14 20.86
N VAL A 408 -9.93 -12.08 20.03
CA VAL A 408 -9.85 -10.70 20.55
C VAL A 408 -10.70 -9.70 19.77
N GLY A 409 -12.01 -9.71 20.01
CA GLY A 409 -12.92 -8.57 19.81
C GLY A 409 -12.90 -7.86 18.45
N LEU A 410 -13.59 -6.72 18.40
CA LEU A 410 -13.77 -5.92 17.19
C LEU A 410 -12.49 -5.16 16.83
N HIS A 411 -11.76 -5.61 15.81
CA HIS A 411 -10.55 -4.95 15.33
C HIS A 411 -10.86 -3.75 14.43
N LEU A 412 -10.61 -2.52 14.90
CA LEU A 412 -10.86 -1.31 14.12
C LEU A 412 -9.74 -0.28 14.26
N ASN A 413 -9.15 0.11 13.12
CA ASN A 413 -8.35 1.33 13.03
C ASN A 413 -9.22 2.46 12.49
N LEU A 414 -10.03 3.06 13.36
CA LEU A 414 -10.92 4.14 12.97
C LEU A 414 -10.16 5.45 12.87
N SER A 415 -10.18 6.05 11.68
CA SER A 415 -9.73 7.43 11.45
C SER A 415 -10.86 8.45 11.68
N SER A 416 -11.97 8.02 12.28
CA SER A 416 -13.16 8.83 12.53
C SER A 416 -13.42 8.96 14.04
N PRO A 417 -13.77 10.14 14.54
CA PRO A 417 -14.02 10.37 15.96
C PRO A 417 -15.32 9.68 16.40
N LEU A 418 -15.26 8.88 17.46
CA LEU A 418 -16.46 8.29 18.08
C LEU A 418 -17.07 9.16 19.20
N GLY A 419 -16.28 10.10 19.73
CA GLY A 419 -16.59 10.87 20.93
C GLY A 419 -17.49 12.08 20.70
N SER A 420 -17.43 13.03 21.64
CA SER A 420 -18.21 14.27 21.68
C SER A 420 -17.96 15.19 20.48
N ASP A 421 -18.77 16.25 20.39
CA ASP A 421 -18.68 17.29 19.36
C ASP A 421 -17.27 17.90 19.26
N ASP A 422 -16.54 18.03 20.37
CA ASP A 422 -15.15 18.50 20.39
C ASP A 422 -14.21 17.62 19.56
N SER A 423 -14.45 16.29 19.58
CA SER A 423 -13.65 15.34 18.79
C SER A 423 -13.96 15.45 17.30
N ILE A 424 -15.22 15.76 16.96
CA ILE A 424 -15.65 16.01 15.58
C ILE A 424 -15.03 17.31 15.08
N LEU A 425 -15.08 18.37 15.89
CA LEU A 425 -14.47 19.66 15.60
C LEU A 425 -12.97 19.52 15.32
N ALA A 426 -12.22 18.87 16.22
CA ALA A 426 -10.78 18.66 16.04
C ALA A 426 -10.46 17.86 14.75
N ALA A 427 -11.28 16.85 14.42
CA ALA A 427 -11.10 16.07 13.20
C ALA A 427 -11.37 16.90 11.93
N VAL A 428 -12.36 17.80 11.95
CA VAL A 428 -12.63 18.71 10.83
C VAL A 428 -11.51 19.74 10.71
N GLU A 429 -11.05 20.34 11.81
CA GLU A 429 -9.93 21.28 11.82
C GLU A 429 -8.64 20.67 11.25
N GLU A 430 -8.32 19.42 11.61
CA GLU A 430 -7.17 18.71 11.05
C GLU A 430 -7.27 18.61 9.52
N LYS A 431 -8.47 18.30 8.99
CA LYS A 431 -8.74 18.25 7.55
C LYS A 431 -8.69 19.62 6.89
N THR A 432 -9.18 20.66 7.57
CA THR A 432 -9.08 22.06 7.11
C THR A 432 -7.62 22.51 7.02
N LEU A 433 -6.79 22.18 8.01
CA LEU A 433 -5.35 22.46 7.99
C LEU A 433 -4.63 21.69 6.88
N ALA A 434 -5.04 20.45 6.61
CA ALA A 434 -4.51 19.68 5.49
C ALA A 434 -4.89 20.32 4.14
N LEU A 435 -6.12 20.84 4.00
CA LEU A 435 -6.58 21.55 2.80
C LEU A 435 -5.78 22.85 2.57
N LYS A 436 -5.56 23.67 3.61
CA LYS A 436 -4.74 24.90 3.53
C LYS A 436 -3.34 24.61 2.99
N ARG A 437 -2.64 23.65 3.59
CA ARG A 437 -1.30 23.22 3.17
C ARG A 437 -1.26 22.72 1.73
N MET A 438 -2.34 22.06 1.30
CA MET A 438 -2.49 21.64 -0.08
C MET A 438 -2.60 22.83 -1.03
N GLY A 439 -3.38 23.84 -0.62
CA GLY A 439 -3.56 25.08 -1.35
C GLY A 439 -2.23 25.74 -1.69
N ASP A 440 -1.34 25.87 -0.71
CA ASP A 440 0.02 26.41 -0.89
C ASP A 440 0.79 25.63 -1.96
N CYS A 441 0.63 24.30 -2.00
CA CYS A 441 1.27 23.46 -3.01
C CYS A 441 0.62 23.63 -4.40
N LEU A 442 -0.71 23.79 -4.46
CA LEU A 442 -1.47 23.91 -5.71
C LEU A 442 -1.08 25.17 -6.51
N CYS A 443 -0.64 26.23 -5.84
CA CYS A 443 -0.13 27.45 -6.49
C CYS A 443 1.06 27.22 -7.42
N HIS A 444 1.74 26.07 -7.31
CA HIS A 444 2.88 25.71 -8.17
C HIS A 444 2.50 24.87 -9.41
N PHE A 445 1.22 24.54 -9.56
CA PHE A 445 0.70 23.74 -10.67
C PHE A 445 0.08 24.62 -11.77
N THR A 446 -0.13 24.04 -12.95
CA THR A 446 -0.98 24.70 -13.94
C THR A 446 -2.40 24.79 -13.39
N LEU A 447 -3.15 25.84 -13.77
CA LEU A 447 -4.52 26.05 -13.29
C LEU A 447 -5.41 24.81 -13.52
N HIS A 448 -5.26 24.17 -14.68
CA HIS A 448 -6.01 22.97 -15.03
C HIS A 448 -5.69 21.79 -14.10
N ASP A 449 -4.40 21.52 -13.84
CA ASP A 449 -3.99 20.47 -12.91
C ASP A 449 -4.47 20.76 -11.49
N ALA A 450 -4.37 22.03 -11.06
CA ALA A 450 -4.78 22.45 -9.73
C ALA A 450 -6.28 22.26 -9.51
N ILE A 451 -7.13 22.69 -10.46
CA ILE A 451 -8.59 22.51 -10.39
C ILE A 451 -8.97 21.03 -10.42
N ILE A 452 -8.35 20.22 -11.29
CA ILE A 452 -8.61 18.78 -11.38
C ILE A 452 -8.27 18.09 -10.05
N LEU A 453 -7.09 18.41 -9.49
CA LEU A 453 -6.64 17.87 -8.22
C LEU A 453 -7.55 18.32 -7.07
N LEU A 454 -7.88 19.61 -6.99
CA LEU A 454 -8.77 20.15 -5.96
C LEU A 454 -10.12 19.41 -5.97
N ARG A 455 -10.72 19.28 -7.16
CA ARG A 455 -12.03 18.66 -7.36
C ARG A 455 -12.05 17.17 -7.07
N HIS A 456 -11.11 16.42 -7.63
CA HIS A 456 -11.17 14.95 -7.63
C HIS A 456 -10.38 14.32 -6.48
N SER A 457 -9.71 15.14 -5.66
CA SER A 457 -8.73 14.62 -4.72
C SER A 457 -8.72 15.31 -3.36
N PHE A 458 -8.57 16.63 -3.34
CA PHE A 458 -8.15 17.34 -2.12
C PHE A 458 -9.29 17.99 -1.35
N ALA A 459 -10.34 18.42 -2.03
CA ALA A 459 -11.52 18.99 -1.39
C ALA A 459 -12.37 17.87 -0.78
N ILE A 460 -13.61 17.71 -1.24
CA ILE A 460 -14.55 16.73 -0.68
C ILE A 460 -14.04 15.28 -0.67
N PRO A 461 -13.31 14.76 -1.67
CA PRO A 461 -12.85 13.37 -1.60
C PRO A 461 -11.98 13.04 -0.38
N HIS A 462 -11.22 14.02 0.14
CA HIS A 462 -10.42 13.84 1.35
C HIS A 462 -11.24 13.95 2.65
N LEU A 463 -12.37 14.66 2.61
CA LEU A 463 -13.30 14.83 3.73
C LEU A 463 -14.43 13.79 3.76
N THR A 464 -14.71 13.15 2.62
CA THR A 464 -15.90 12.29 2.41
C THR A 464 -16.06 11.21 3.47
N TYR A 465 -14.97 10.53 3.84
CA TYR A 465 -15.04 9.49 4.88
C TYR A 465 -15.50 10.06 6.23
N LEU A 466 -15.03 11.25 6.61
CA LEU A 466 -15.43 11.93 7.84
C LEU A 466 -16.91 12.36 7.78
N LEU A 467 -17.34 12.99 6.68
CA LEU A 467 -18.75 13.39 6.47
C LEU A 467 -19.72 12.20 6.56
N ARG A 468 -19.29 11.05 6.04
CA ARG A 468 -20.08 9.82 6.04
C ARG A 468 -20.15 9.18 7.43
N SER A 469 -19.06 9.19 8.18
CA SER A 469 -18.93 8.42 9.42
C SER A 469 -19.21 9.23 10.70
N SER A 470 -19.24 10.56 10.62
CA SER A 470 -19.51 11.46 11.75
C SER A 470 -20.56 12.50 11.39
N PRO A 471 -21.45 12.91 12.33
CA PRO A 471 -22.48 13.91 12.09
C PRO A 471 -21.87 15.32 12.08
N THR A 472 -20.96 15.58 11.13
CA THR A 472 -20.18 16.83 11.07
C THR A 472 -21.06 18.07 10.86
N PHE A 473 -22.25 17.90 10.29
CA PHE A 473 -23.22 18.98 10.10
C PHE A 473 -23.75 19.60 11.40
N LEU A 474 -23.55 18.93 12.54
CA LEU A 474 -23.83 19.50 13.87
C LEU A 474 -22.74 20.46 14.34
N SER A 475 -21.57 20.48 13.67
CA SER A 475 -20.44 21.34 14.03
C SER A 475 -20.31 22.51 13.05
N PRO A 476 -20.16 23.76 13.53
CA PRO A 476 -19.94 24.92 12.66
C PRO A 476 -18.60 24.85 11.92
N SER A 477 -17.65 24.02 12.38
CA SER A 477 -16.32 23.83 11.77
C SER A 477 -16.37 23.39 10.30
N VAL A 478 -17.46 22.75 9.85
CA VAL A 478 -17.62 22.38 8.44
C VAL A 478 -17.80 23.61 7.55
N GLY A 479 -18.41 24.69 8.07
CA GLY A 479 -18.49 25.96 7.38
C GLY A 479 -17.11 26.58 7.17
N GLU A 480 -16.21 26.48 8.14
CA GLU A 480 -14.83 26.96 8.00
C GLU A 480 -14.05 26.20 6.92
N TYR A 481 -14.32 24.90 6.76
CA TYR A 481 -13.75 24.11 5.66
C TYR A 481 -14.19 24.67 4.30
N ASP A 482 -15.47 24.98 4.13
CA ASP A 482 -16.00 25.59 2.90
C ASP A 482 -15.43 27.01 2.69
N SER A 483 -15.25 27.81 3.74
CA SER A 483 -14.59 29.12 3.66
C SER A 483 -13.16 29.02 3.13
N VAL A 484 -12.39 28.05 3.62
CA VAL A 484 -11.03 27.79 3.13
C VAL A 484 -11.06 27.31 1.68
N LEU A 485 -11.97 26.40 1.35
CA LEU A 485 -12.11 25.90 -0.01
C LEU A 485 -12.49 27.02 -1.00
N CYS A 486 -13.37 27.92 -0.60
CA CYS A 486 -13.78 29.10 -1.37
C CYS A 486 -12.59 30.06 -1.55
N SER A 487 -11.83 30.35 -0.48
CA SER A 487 -10.62 31.17 -0.56
C SER A 487 -9.59 30.58 -1.53
N LEU A 488 -9.32 29.27 -1.46
CA LEU A 488 -8.39 28.61 -2.37
C LEU A 488 -8.87 28.68 -3.83
N LEU A 489 -10.18 28.58 -4.05
CA LEU A 489 -10.75 28.71 -5.38
C LEU A 489 -10.60 30.14 -5.92
N ASN A 490 -10.75 31.16 -5.06
CA ASN A 490 -10.50 32.56 -5.40
C ASN A 490 -9.05 32.77 -5.82
N ASP A 491 -8.11 32.23 -5.05
CA ASP A 491 -6.67 32.36 -5.32
C ASP A 491 -6.27 31.68 -6.62
N LEU A 492 -6.79 30.47 -6.87
CA LEU A 492 -6.48 29.71 -8.08
C LEU A 492 -7.10 30.34 -9.34
N LEU A 493 -8.37 30.74 -9.28
CA LEU A 493 -9.07 31.32 -10.44
C LEU A 493 -8.78 32.82 -10.64
N ASN A 494 -8.20 33.48 -9.63
CA ASN A 494 -8.05 34.93 -9.57
C ASN A 494 -9.41 35.64 -9.72
N VAL A 495 -10.42 35.18 -8.98
CA VAL A 495 -11.80 35.70 -8.97
C VAL A 495 -12.23 35.97 -7.53
N SER A 496 -13.10 36.96 -7.31
CA SER A 496 -13.72 37.20 -6.01
C SER A 496 -15.04 36.42 -5.89
N ILE A 497 -15.02 35.30 -5.18
CA ILE A 497 -16.21 34.54 -4.78
C ILE A 497 -16.40 34.72 -3.27
N ASP A 498 -17.53 35.30 -2.89
CA ASP A 498 -17.99 35.33 -1.51
C ASP A 498 -18.78 34.06 -1.20
N ILE A 499 -18.60 33.50 -0.01
CA ILE A 499 -19.23 32.23 0.40
C ILE A 499 -20.75 32.35 0.49
N GLU A 500 -21.25 33.53 0.87
CA GLU A 500 -22.68 33.83 0.95
C GLU A 500 -23.29 34.21 -0.41
N ALA A 501 -22.46 34.38 -1.45
CA ALA A 501 -22.93 34.80 -2.76
C ALA A 501 -23.51 33.62 -3.57
N PRO A 502 -24.49 33.89 -4.47
CA PRO A 502 -25.00 32.90 -5.42
C PRO A 502 -23.91 32.24 -6.28
N LEU A 503 -22.78 32.93 -6.46
CA LEU A 503 -21.65 32.44 -7.23
C LEU A 503 -20.98 31.22 -6.57
N TRP A 504 -20.86 31.17 -5.23
CA TRP A 504 -20.38 29.98 -4.51
C TRP A 504 -21.34 28.81 -4.69
N SER A 505 -22.64 29.08 -4.56
CA SER A 505 -23.69 28.08 -4.82
C SER A 505 -23.57 27.51 -6.24
N GLN A 506 -23.39 28.35 -7.26
CA GLN A 506 -23.17 27.90 -8.64
C GLN A 506 -21.86 27.10 -8.79
N ALA A 507 -20.75 27.58 -8.22
CA ALA A 507 -19.47 26.86 -8.26
C ALA A 507 -19.58 25.45 -7.65
N SER A 508 -20.41 25.30 -6.62
CA SER A 508 -20.65 24.03 -5.93
C SER A 508 -21.48 23.01 -6.72
N LEU A 509 -22.17 23.46 -7.77
CA LEU A 509 -22.97 22.57 -8.60
C LEU A 509 -22.08 21.61 -9.43
N PRO A 510 -22.60 20.43 -9.80
CA PRO A 510 -21.93 19.57 -10.77
C PRO A 510 -21.68 20.28 -12.10
N ILE A 511 -20.63 19.89 -12.83
CA ILE A 511 -20.33 20.45 -14.16
C ILE A 511 -21.52 20.33 -15.13
N ARG A 512 -22.24 19.19 -15.09
CA ARG A 512 -23.44 18.98 -15.91
C ARG A 512 -24.58 19.97 -15.63
N SER A 513 -24.49 20.71 -14.52
CA SER A 513 -25.45 21.71 -14.07
C SER A 513 -24.87 23.13 -14.13
N GLY A 514 -23.77 23.33 -14.86
CA GLY A 514 -23.15 24.66 -15.04
C GLY A 514 -22.29 25.15 -13.88
N GLY A 515 -21.91 24.26 -12.95
CA GLY A 515 -20.97 24.57 -11.87
C GLY A 515 -19.53 24.11 -12.14
N LEU A 516 -18.64 24.32 -11.16
CA LEU A 516 -17.24 23.90 -11.23
C LEU A 516 -17.03 22.48 -10.67
N GLY A 517 -18.06 21.92 -10.02
CA GLY A 517 -18.01 20.60 -9.40
C GLY A 517 -17.20 20.56 -8.09
N ILE A 518 -16.91 21.73 -7.50
CA ILE A 518 -16.28 21.87 -6.17
C ILE A 518 -17.38 21.85 -5.12
N ARG A 519 -17.80 20.65 -4.71
CA ARG A 519 -18.95 20.47 -3.84
C ARG A 519 -18.74 21.13 -2.46
N SER A 520 -19.80 21.75 -1.91
CA SER A 520 -19.82 22.24 -0.52
C SER A 520 -19.87 21.07 0.47
N ALA A 521 -19.06 21.15 1.52
CA ALA A 521 -19.06 20.18 2.61
C ALA A 521 -20.34 20.32 3.46
N VAL A 522 -20.78 21.56 3.71
CA VAL A 522 -22.02 21.84 4.48
C VAL A 522 -23.22 21.19 3.80
N GLN A 523 -23.39 21.38 2.49
CA GLN A 523 -24.51 20.77 1.74
C GLN A 523 -24.44 19.24 1.67
N LEU A 524 -23.23 18.67 1.70
CA LEU A 524 -23.05 17.22 1.56
C LEU A 524 -23.13 16.46 2.88
N ALA A 525 -22.79 17.09 4.00
CA ALA A 525 -22.63 16.43 5.29
C ALA A 525 -23.90 15.67 5.76
N PRO A 526 -25.11 16.28 5.76
CA PRO A 526 -26.31 15.60 6.27
C PRO A 526 -26.65 14.35 5.45
N SER A 527 -26.76 14.51 4.13
CA SER A 527 -27.12 13.41 3.23
C SER A 527 -26.07 12.30 3.20
N SER A 528 -24.78 12.64 3.29
CA SER A 528 -23.69 11.66 3.32
C SER A 528 -23.69 10.82 4.61
N ASN A 529 -23.99 11.44 5.74
CA ASN A 529 -24.05 10.76 7.03
C ASN A 529 -25.30 9.87 7.13
N LEU A 530 -26.49 10.45 6.89
CA LEU A 530 -27.77 9.75 7.04
C LEU A 530 -27.89 8.57 6.06
N SER A 531 -27.45 8.73 4.81
CA SER A 531 -27.49 7.64 3.83
C SER A 531 -26.65 6.44 4.27
N LEU A 532 -25.54 6.68 4.95
CA LEU A 532 -24.68 5.61 5.45
C LEU A 532 -25.18 5.03 6.78
N ALA A 533 -25.71 5.85 7.67
CA ALA A 533 -26.37 5.39 8.89
C ALA A 533 -27.51 4.42 8.53
N ALA A 534 -28.33 4.79 7.53
CA ALA A 534 -29.38 3.92 6.97
C ALA A 534 -28.81 2.62 6.39
N ALA A 535 -27.81 2.72 5.51
CA ALA A 535 -27.21 1.55 4.85
C ALA A 535 -26.49 0.60 5.81
N SER A 536 -26.09 1.08 6.99
CA SER A 536 -25.36 0.28 7.99
C SER A 536 -26.26 -0.33 9.05
N HIS A 537 -27.57 -0.03 9.05
CA HIS A 537 -28.47 -0.43 10.14
C HIS A 537 -28.47 -1.94 10.39
N ASP A 538 -28.57 -2.76 9.33
CA ASP A 538 -28.56 -4.22 9.43
C ASP A 538 -27.19 -4.77 9.87
N LEU A 539 -26.09 -4.11 9.49
CA LEU A 539 -24.77 -4.50 9.96
C LEU A 539 -24.62 -4.21 11.46
N ILE A 540 -25.09 -3.04 11.90
CA ILE A 540 -25.02 -2.64 13.31
C ILE A 540 -25.85 -3.58 14.20
N SER A 541 -27.03 -4.03 13.75
CA SER A 541 -27.85 -4.97 14.53
C SER A 541 -27.16 -6.33 14.74
N ASN A 542 -26.38 -6.78 13.75
CA ASN A 542 -25.56 -7.99 13.87
C ASN A 542 -24.29 -7.79 14.71
N ILE A 543 -23.72 -6.58 14.71
CA ILE A 543 -22.55 -6.23 15.53
C ILE A 543 -22.94 -6.07 17.01
N LEU A 544 -24.14 -5.54 17.28
CA LEU A 544 -24.65 -5.23 18.62
C LEU A 544 -26.00 -5.93 18.87
N PRO A 545 -26.05 -7.28 18.92
CA PRO A 545 -27.31 -8.01 19.05
C PRO A 545 -28.05 -7.74 20.36
N ASP A 546 -27.32 -7.39 21.43
CA ASP A 546 -27.88 -7.13 22.76
C ASP A 546 -28.35 -5.68 22.97
N VAL A 547 -28.17 -4.80 21.98
CA VAL A 547 -28.52 -3.38 22.09
C VAL A 547 -29.72 -3.07 21.21
N SER A 548 -30.82 -2.60 21.81
CA SER A 548 -32.02 -2.21 21.08
C SER A 548 -31.76 -0.96 20.23
N LEU A 549 -31.62 -1.14 18.92
CA LEU A 549 -31.49 -0.03 17.99
C LEU A 549 -32.82 0.76 17.87
N PRO A 550 -32.76 2.10 17.80
CA PRO A 550 -33.95 2.91 17.59
C PRO A 550 -34.57 2.66 16.21
N SER A 551 -35.89 2.81 16.11
CA SER A 551 -36.63 2.65 14.85
C SER A 551 -36.38 3.79 13.86
N SER A 552 -35.95 4.96 14.34
CA SER A 552 -35.54 6.11 13.53
C SER A 552 -34.03 6.26 13.54
N LEU A 553 -33.46 6.76 12.43
CA LEU A 553 -32.03 7.08 12.40
C LEU A 553 -31.75 8.29 13.30
N PRO A 554 -30.57 8.32 13.95
CA PRO A 554 -30.17 9.48 14.72
C PRO A 554 -30.01 10.71 13.81
N PHE A 555 -30.31 11.89 14.36
CA PHE A 555 -30.08 13.20 13.73
C PHE A 555 -30.90 13.53 12.48
N ILE A 556 -32.02 12.82 12.24
CA ILE A 556 -32.91 13.12 11.10
C ILE A 556 -33.50 14.53 11.23
N ASP A 557 -34.02 14.88 12.39
CA ASP A 557 -34.73 16.14 12.59
C ASP A 557 -33.78 17.33 12.44
N GLU A 558 -32.60 17.25 13.06
CA GLU A 558 -31.54 18.24 12.94
C GLU A 558 -31.09 18.41 11.48
N ALA A 559 -30.93 17.31 10.75
CA ALA A 559 -30.55 17.35 9.34
C ALA A 559 -31.63 17.96 8.44
N GLN A 560 -32.91 17.86 8.79
CA GLN A 560 -34.02 18.47 8.01
C GLN A 560 -34.11 19.99 8.20
N THR A 561 -33.49 20.54 9.24
CA THR A 561 -33.47 21.99 9.51
C THR A 561 -32.37 22.76 8.79
N LEU A 562 -31.47 22.05 8.09
CA LEU A 562 -30.34 22.57 7.31
C LEU A 562 -30.64 22.51 5.81
#